data_AF-A0A7V1AGL5-F1
#
_entry.id   AF-A0A7V1AGL5-F1
#
_cell.length_a   1.000
_cell.length_b   1.000
_cell.length_c   1.000
_cell.angle_alpha   90.00
_cell.angle_beta   90.00
_cell.angle_gamma   90.00
#
_symmetry.space_group_name_H-M   'P 1'
#
loop_
_entity.id
_entity.type
_entity.pdbx_description
1 polymer ?
#
loop_
_entity_poly.entity_id
_entity_poly.type
_entity_poly.pdbx_seq_one_letter_code
_entity_poly.pdbx_strand_id
1 'polypeptide(L)'
;MHPVNGYAKSNFGPRLTAIIAYLAAVCHLSRRGTEGFCQTLLGIDICLGSVQKLLEEMSEAMEPVDKELQDALPSEAVINADETGWRDRWLWIFAASTFIYFRV
;
A
#
# COMPACT_ATOMS: atom_id res chain seq x y z
N MET A 1 26.16 8.42 3.06
CA MET A 1 25.67 7.36 3.96
C MET A 1 24.75 8.03 4.97
N HIS A 2 23.44 8.09 4.67
CA HIS A 2 22.46 8.72 5.57
C HIS A 2 22.13 7.76 6.72
N PRO A 3 21.95 8.26 7.96
CA PRO A 3 21.65 7.39 9.09
C PRO A 3 20.19 6.91 8.98
N VAL A 4 20.01 5.60 8.90
CA VAL A 4 18.72 4.92 9.11
C VAL A 4 18.38 4.98 10.60
N ASN A 5 17.98 6.15 11.07
CA ASN A 5 17.37 6.28 12.39
C ASN A 5 15.88 5.96 12.24
N GLY A 6 15.55 4.69 12.31
CA GLY A 6 14.18 4.21 12.36
C GLY A 6 14.10 3.11 13.40
N TYR A 7 13.60 3.46 14.60
CA TYR A 7 13.14 2.46 15.56
C TYR A 7 12.22 1.47 14.81
N ALA A 8 12.47 0.18 14.97
CA ALA A 8 11.65 -0.83 14.31
C ALA A 8 10.20 -0.71 14.83
N LYS A 9 9.29 -0.12 14.02
CA LYS A 9 7.86 -0.04 14.34
C LYS A 9 7.22 -1.44 14.46
N SER A 10 7.86 -2.43 13.84
CA SER A 10 7.46 -3.83 13.75
C SER A 10 8.62 -4.77 14.07
N ASN A 11 8.31 -6.00 14.52
CA ASN A 11 9.30 -7.08 14.67
C ASN A 11 9.88 -7.58 13.34
N PHE A 12 9.33 -7.12 12.21
CA PHE A 12 9.75 -7.49 10.86
C PHE A 12 10.48 -6.33 10.18
N GLY A 13 11.55 -6.65 9.48
CA GLY A 13 12.36 -5.65 8.77
C GLY A 13 11.66 -5.05 7.55
N PRO A 14 12.11 -3.88 7.05
CA PRO A 14 11.43 -3.12 6.00
C PRO A 14 11.27 -3.89 4.69
N ARG A 15 12.20 -4.81 4.38
CA ARG A 15 12.13 -5.64 3.18
C ARG A 15 10.94 -6.60 3.20
N LEU A 16 10.67 -7.24 4.34
CA LEU A 16 9.53 -8.14 4.45
C LEU A 16 8.21 -7.36 4.44
N THR A 17 8.17 -6.21 5.12
CA THR A 17 7.03 -5.29 5.08
C THR A 17 6.68 -4.89 3.65
N ALA A 18 7.67 -4.50 2.84
CA ALA A 18 7.46 -4.14 1.44
C ALA A 18 6.94 -5.31 0.59
N ILE A 19 7.46 -6.53 0.78
CA ILE A 19 6.98 -7.73 0.09
C ILE A 19 5.51 -8.02 0.45
N ILE A 20 5.18 -7.98 1.75
CA ILE A 20 3.82 -8.21 2.24
C ILE A 20 2.84 -7.17 1.66
N ALA A 21 3.25 -5.89 1.65
CA ALA A 21 2.46 -4.81 1.07
C ALA A 21 2.24 -4.99 -0.43
N TYR A 22 3.29 -5.34 -1.18
CA TYR A 22 3.19 -5.60 -2.62
C TYR A 22 2.25 -6.78 -2.93
N LEU A 23 2.37 -7.89 -2.19
CA LEU A 23 1.49 -9.04 -2.35
C LEU A 23 0.02 -8.68 -2.11
N ALA A 24 -0.26 -7.86 -1.09
CA ALA A 24 -1.63 -7.49 -0.75
C ALA A 24 -2.20 -6.43 -1.71
N ALA A 25 -1.44 -5.38 -2.03
CA ALA A 25 -1.94 -4.23 -2.78
C ALA A 25 -1.89 -4.45 -4.30
N VAL A 26 -0.82 -5.06 -4.81
CA VAL A 26 -0.58 -5.22 -6.25
C VAL A 26 -0.96 -6.62 -6.74
N CYS A 27 -0.61 -7.65 -6.00
CA CYS A 27 -0.98 -9.03 -6.36
C CYS A 27 -2.37 -9.43 -5.83
N HIS A 28 -3.03 -8.56 -5.06
CA HIS A 28 -4.37 -8.76 -4.51
C HIS A 28 -4.53 -10.03 -3.65
N LEU A 29 -3.46 -10.47 -2.97
CA LEU A 29 -3.57 -11.56 -2.01
C LEU A 29 -4.38 -11.13 -0.79
N SER A 30 -5.26 -12.02 -0.33
CA SER A 30 -5.92 -11.84 0.97
C SER A 30 -4.89 -11.90 2.11
N ARG A 31 -5.22 -11.36 3.29
CA ARG A 31 -4.32 -11.43 4.46
C ARG A 31 -3.89 -12.87 4.79
N ARG A 32 -4.83 -13.81 4.68
CA ARG A 32 -4.59 -15.25 4.85
C ARG A 32 -3.72 -15.84 3.73
N GLY A 33 -3.91 -15.38 2.49
CA GLY A 33 -3.04 -15.75 1.37
C GLY A 33 -1.60 -15.29 1.61
N THR A 34 -1.41 -14.06 2.09
CA THR A 34 -0.09 -13.51 2.40
C THR A 34 0.57 -14.20 3.59
N GLU A 35 -0.19 -14.52 4.65
CA GLU A 35 0.26 -15.37 5.77
C GLU A 35 0.75 -16.73 5.26
N GLY A 36 -0.07 -17.42 4.46
CA GLY A 36 0.28 -18.72 3.87
C GLY A 36 1.50 -18.66 2.95
N PHE A 37 1.64 -17.59 2.16
CA PHE A 37 2.84 -17.34 1.35
C PHE A 37 4.10 -17.24 2.22
N CYS A 38 4.04 -16.44 3.30
CA CYS A 38 5.18 -16.27 4.21
C CYS A 38 5.57 -17.59 4.89
N GLN A 39 4.60 -18.36 5.36
CA GLN A 39 4.85 -19.64 6.02
C GLN A 39 5.39 -20.68 5.03
N THR A 40 4.76 -20.81 3.85
CA THR A 40 5.06 -21.91 2.92
C THR A 40 6.33 -21.68 2.10
N LEU A 41 6.54 -20.45 1.61
CA LEU A 41 7.65 -20.15 0.70
C LEU A 41 8.83 -19.48 1.38
N LEU A 42 8.59 -18.70 2.44
CA LEU A 42 9.66 -18.00 3.15
C LEU A 42 10.05 -18.70 4.47
N GLY A 43 9.26 -19.67 4.95
CA GLY A 43 9.46 -20.32 6.24
C GLY A 43 9.29 -19.38 7.44
N ILE A 44 8.56 -18.27 7.25
CA ILE A 44 8.35 -17.24 8.26
C ILE A 44 6.99 -17.45 8.90
N ASP A 45 6.98 -17.69 10.21
CA ASP A 45 5.74 -17.70 10.97
C ASP A 45 5.30 -16.27 11.28
N ILE A 46 4.08 -15.95 10.85
CA ILE A 46 3.48 -14.63 10.98
C ILE A 46 1.98 -14.84 11.17
N CYS A 47 1.36 -14.09 12.07
CA CYS A 47 -0.08 -14.15 12.25
C CYS A 47 -0.79 -13.10 11.37
N LEU A 48 -2.07 -13.32 11.08
CA LEU A 48 -2.92 -12.34 10.37
C LEU A 48 -2.86 -10.91 10.95
N GLY A 49 -2.76 -10.77 12.29
CA GLY A 49 -2.65 -9.47 12.94
C GLY A 49 -1.34 -8.75 12.61
N SER A 50 -0.23 -9.48 12.52
CA SER A 50 1.05 -8.93 12.07
C SER A 50 1.02 -8.55 10.60
N VAL A 51 0.39 -9.35 9.73
CA VAL A 51 0.20 -8.98 8.31
C VAL A 51 -0.57 -7.65 8.22
N GLN A 52 -1.69 -7.52 8.94
CA GLN A 52 -2.48 -6.28 8.93
C GLN A 52 -1.68 -5.08 9.46
N LYS A 53 -0.96 -5.24 10.58
CA LYS A 53 -0.10 -4.19 11.15
C LYS A 53 0.96 -3.71 10.15
N LEU A 54 1.60 -4.63 9.43
CA LEU A 54 2.61 -4.29 8.42
C LEU A 54 2.02 -3.52 7.23
N LEU A 55 0.78 -3.83 6.83
CA LEU A 55 0.08 -3.06 5.80
C LEU A 55 -0.25 -1.63 6.26
N GLU A 56 -0.65 -1.46 7.52
CA GLU A 56 -0.89 -0.15 8.13
C GLU A 56 0.39 0.68 8.21
N GLU A 57 1.49 0.09 8.69
CA GLU A 57 2.81 0.75 8.73
C GLU A 57 3.28 1.19 7.34
N MET A 58 3.07 0.35 6.31
CA MET A 58 3.40 0.71 4.94
C MET A 58 2.48 1.83 4.42
N SER A 59 1.19 1.78 4.75
CA SER A 59 0.24 2.84 4.38
C SER A 59 0.64 4.19 4.98
N GLU A 60 1.01 4.22 6.27
CA GLU A 60 1.55 5.42 6.92
C GLU A 60 2.84 5.90 6.22
N ALA A 61 3.76 4.98 5.91
CA ALA A 61 5.02 5.32 5.26
C ALA A 61 4.84 5.88 3.84
N MET A 62 3.73 5.55 3.16
CA MET A 62 3.39 6.02 1.83
C MET A 62 2.60 7.33 1.81
N GLU A 63 2.13 7.83 2.96
CA GLU A 63 1.37 9.10 3.06
C GLU A 63 2.04 10.29 2.33
N PRO A 64 3.37 10.49 2.42
CA PRO A 64 4.02 11.58 1.67
C PRO A 64 3.91 11.42 0.15
N VAL A 65 3.96 10.18 -0.34
CA VAL A 65 3.87 9.86 -1.79
C VAL A 65 2.42 10.04 -2.26
N ASP A 66 1.45 9.59 -1.47
CA ASP A 66 0.02 9.82 -1.75
C ASP A 66 -0.27 11.32 -1.89
N LYS A 67 0.26 12.13 -0.97
CA LYS A 67 0.12 13.59 -1.01
C LYS A 67 0.80 14.21 -2.23
N GLU A 68 2.01 13.78 -2.58
CA GLU A 68 2.72 14.26 -3.77
C GLU A 68 1.91 14.03 -5.05
N LEU A 69 1.32 12.83 -5.19
CA LEU A 69 0.44 12.52 -6.33
C LEU A 69 -0.85 13.34 -6.32
N GLN A 70 -1.45 13.54 -5.15
CA GLN A 70 -2.63 14.38 -5.01
C GLN A 70 -2.34 15.84 -5.41
N ASP A 71 -1.21 16.38 -4.98
CA ASP A 71 -0.80 17.77 -5.26
C ASP A 71 -0.36 17.93 -6.73
N ALA A 72 0.09 16.86 -7.38
CA ALA A 72 0.44 16.85 -8.81
C ALA A 72 -0.80 16.83 -9.73
N LEU A 73 -1.93 16.24 -9.30
CA LEU A 73 -3.14 16.11 -10.14
C LEU A 73 -3.56 17.41 -10.84
N PRO A 74 -3.70 18.57 -10.17
CA PRO A 74 -4.16 19.80 -10.82
C PRO A 74 -3.22 20.34 -11.91
N SER A 75 -1.97 19.86 -11.95
CA SER A 75 -0.98 20.26 -12.95
C SER A 75 -1.00 19.40 -14.22
N GLU A 76 -1.73 18.27 -14.22
CA GLU A 76 -1.86 17.40 -15.38
C GLU A 76 -2.73 18.04 -16.46
N ALA A 77 -2.25 18.01 -17.71
CA ALA A 77 -2.95 18.61 -18.85
C ALA A 77 -4.28 17.92 -19.17
N VAL A 78 -4.36 16.60 -18.93
CA VAL A 78 -5.54 15.78 -19.15
C VAL A 78 -5.66 14.76 -18.00
N ILE A 79 -6.85 14.68 -17.40
CA ILE A 79 -7.18 13.72 -16.34
C ILE A 79 -8.47 13.02 -16.75
N ASN A 80 -8.44 11.69 -16.81
CA ASN A 80 -9.66 10.90 -16.99
C ASN A 80 -10.20 10.55 -15.60
N ALA A 81 -11.45 10.91 -15.33
CA ALA A 81 -12.11 10.64 -14.06
C ALA A 81 -13.29 9.69 -14.25
N ASP A 82 -13.45 8.74 -13.33
CA ASP A 82 -14.57 7.82 -13.28
C ASP A 82 -14.93 7.52 -11.82
N GLU A 83 -16.23 7.28 -11.56
CA GLU A 83 -16.72 6.90 -10.24
C GLU A 83 -17.34 5.50 -10.25
N THR A 84 -17.05 4.73 -9.20
CA THR A 84 -17.71 3.45 -8.94
C THR A 84 -18.34 3.49 -7.54
N GLY A 85 -19.61 3.08 -7.45
CA GLY A 85 -20.28 2.95 -6.16
C GLY A 85 -19.54 1.96 -5.25
N TRP A 86 -19.15 2.42 -4.06
CA TRP A 86 -18.42 1.63 -3.07
C TRP A 86 -19.08 1.74 -1.70
N ARG A 87 -19.89 0.75 -1.34
CA ARG A 87 -20.76 0.77 -0.15
C ARG A 87 -21.67 2.02 -0.19
N ASP A 88 -21.64 2.83 0.86
CA ASP A 88 -22.40 4.09 0.98
C ASP A 88 -21.59 5.32 0.50
N ARG A 89 -20.52 5.09 -0.27
CA ARG A 89 -19.58 6.12 -0.77
C ARG A 89 -19.25 5.90 -2.25
N TRP A 90 -18.50 6.83 -2.82
CA TRP A 90 -18.01 6.76 -4.20
C TRP A 90 -16.50 6.56 -4.19
N LEU A 91 -16.03 5.52 -4.87
CA LEU A 91 -14.62 5.38 -5.20
C LEU A 91 -14.37 6.14 -6.51
N TRP A 92 -13.62 7.23 -6.42
CA TRP A 92 -13.15 8.02 -7.54
C TRP A 92 -11.79 7.51 -8.01
N ILE A 93 -11.64 7.43 -9.33
CA ILE A 93 -10.40 7.11 -10.01
C ILE A 93 -10.03 8.30 -10.88
N PHE A 94 -8.80 8.81 -10.73
CA PHE A 94 -8.23 9.86 -11.56
C PHE A 94 -6.99 9.29 -12.28
N ALA A 95 -7.11 9.03 -13.57
CA ALA A 95 -6.04 8.50 -14.41
C ALA A 95 -5.36 9.63 -15.18
N ALA A 96 -4.13 9.93 -14.78
CA ALA A 96 -3.21 10.83 -15.46
C ALA A 96 -2.29 10.05 -16.41
N SER A 97 -1.37 10.76 -17.08
CA SER A 97 -0.45 10.14 -18.04
C SER A 97 0.56 9.17 -17.41
N THR A 98 0.96 9.43 -16.17
CA THR A 98 2.03 8.68 -15.48
C THR A 98 1.62 8.02 -14.17
N PHE A 99 0.42 8.34 -13.65
CA PHE A 99 -0.08 7.79 -12.40
C PHE A 99 -1.60 7.69 -12.37
N ILE A 100 -2.10 6.87 -11.44
CA ILE A 100 -3.53 6.73 -11.14
C ILE A 100 -3.70 7.06 -9.66
N TYR A 101 -4.61 7.98 -9.36
CA TYR A 101 -4.96 8.37 -8.00
C TYR A 101 -6.37 7.90 -7.65
N PHE A 102 -6.52 7.35 -6.45
CA PHE A 102 -7.78 6.81 -5.96
C PHE A 102 -8.25 7.59 -4.74
N ARG A 103 -9.55 7.87 -4.66
CA ARG A 103 -10.13 8.53 -3.48
C ARG A 103 -11.52 7.98 -3.16
N VAL A 104 -11.78 7.69 -1.89
CA VAL A 104 -13.09 7.21 -1.38
C VAL A 104 -13.84 8.35 -0.70
#